data_AF-A0A2G9UDC6-F1
#
_entry.id   AF-A0A2G9UDC6-F1
#
_cell.length_a   1.000
_cell.length_b   1.000
_cell.length_c   1.000
_cell.angle_alpha   90.00
_cell.angle_beta   90.00
_cell.angle_gamma   90.00
#
_symmetry.space_group_name_H-M   'P 1'
#
loop_
_entity.id
_entity.type
_entity.pdbx_description
1 polymer ?
#
loop_
_entity_poly.entity_id
_entity_poly.type
_entity_poly.pdbx_seq_one_letter_code
_entity_poly.pdbx_strand_id
1 'polypeptide(L)' 'MIDEMSIELPYEEVMRIVRLTGFDVEKEQRIISYYTINRLSMLQNQYTCAFFVASKPVLR' A
#
# COMPACT_ATOMS: atom_id res chain seq x y z
N MET A 1 -7.63 9.32 27.18
CA MET A 1 -7.43 8.60 25.90
C MET A 1 -7.86 9.56 24.82
N ILE A 2 -6.90 10.28 24.24
CA ILE A 2 -7.13 11.35 23.28
C ILE A 2 -6.46 10.86 21.98
N ASP A 3 -7.26 10.72 20.92
CA ASP A 3 -6.88 10.54 19.52
C ASP A 3 -6.03 9.33 19.11
N GLU A 4 -6.62 8.13 19.10
CA GLU A 4 -6.21 7.05 18.18
C GLU A 4 -7.12 7.01 16.95
N MET A 5 -7.38 8.17 16.32
CA MET A 5 -8.22 8.21 15.11
C MET A 5 -7.49 7.49 13.96
N SER A 6 -8.09 6.40 13.49
CA SER A 6 -7.60 5.59 12.37
C SER A 6 -8.70 5.49 11.32
N ILE A 7 -8.34 5.71 10.06
CA ILE A 7 -9.22 5.50 8.90
C ILE A 7 -8.60 4.38 8.07
N GLU A 8 -9.14 3.17 8.21
CA GLU A 8 -8.68 2.01 7.48
C GLU A 8 -9.29 1.97 6.07
N LEU A 9 -8.51 2.38 5.07
CA LEU A 9 -8.93 2.33 3.68
C LEU A 9 -8.48 1.03 3.00
N PRO A 10 -9.34 0.41 2.18
CA PRO A 10 -8.88 -0.63 1.29
C PRO A 10 -7.98 -0.04 0.20
N TYR A 11 -7.14 -0.87 -0.41
CA TYR A 11 -6.11 -0.39 -1.34
C TYR A 11 -6.68 0.34 -2.56
N GLU A 12 -7.79 -0.15 -3.11
CA GLU A 12 -8.49 0.46 -4.22
C GLU A 12 -8.92 1.90 -3.92
N GLU A 13 -9.28 2.19 -2.67
CA GLU A 13 -9.70 3.51 -2.24
C GLU A 13 -8.49 4.45 -2.08
N VAL A 14 -7.37 3.94 -1.55
CA VAL A 14 -6.10 4.67 -1.53
C VAL A 14 -5.69 5.06 -2.96
N MET A 15 -5.74 4.10 -3.90
CA MET A 15 -5.36 4.37 -5.29
C MET A 15 -6.37 5.27 -6.02
N ARG A 16 -7.66 5.21 -5.67
CA ARG A 16 -8.66 6.17 -6.14
C ARG A 16 -8.28 7.59 -5.72
N ILE A 17 -7.91 7.79 -4.45
CA ILE A 17 -7.48 9.09 -3.92
C ILE A 17 -6.18 9.57 -4.58
N VAL A 18 -5.18 8.70 -4.73
CA VAL A 18 -3.92 9.03 -5.44
C VAL A 18 -4.20 9.58 -6.84
N ARG A 19 -5.06 8.92 -7.62
CA ARG A 19 -5.43 9.37 -8.98
C ARG A 19 -6.23 10.68 -8.95
N LEU A 20 -7.20 10.80 -8.05
CA LEU A 20 -7.99 12.04 -7.91
C LEU A 20 -7.16 13.24 -7.46
N THR A 21 -6.08 13.00 -6.71
CA THR A 21 -5.11 14.03 -6.32
C THR A 21 -4.28 14.52 -7.51
N GLY A 22 -4.32 13.80 -8.64
CA GLY A 22 -3.62 14.17 -9.87
C GLY A 22 -2.23 13.58 -10.01
N PHE A 23 -1.89 12.53 -9.26
CA PHE A 23 -0.66 11.77 -9.49
C PHE A 23 -0.81 10.89 -10.74
N ASP A 24 0.28 10.80 -11.52
CA ASP A 24 0.40 9.84 -12.61
C ASP A 24 0.94 8.52 -12.05
N VAL A 25 0.14 7.45 -12.09
CA VAL A 25 0.53 6.13 -11.58
C VAL A 25 1.28 5.38 -12.68
N GLU A 26 2.58 5.20 -12.51
CA GLU A 26 3.47 4.56 -13.49
C GLU A 26 3.48 3.04 -13.38
N LYS A 27 3.30 2.52 -12.16
CA LYS A 27 3.32 1.09 -11.87
C LYS A 27 2.40 0.76 -10.72
N GLU A 28 1.69 -0.35 -10.82
CA GLU A 28 0.86 -0.90 -9.76
C GLU A 28 0.90 -2.43 -9.85
N GLN A 29 1.21 -3.10 -8.73
CA GLN A 29 1.24 -4.56 -8.66
C GLN A 29 1.04 -5.06 -7.22
N ARG A 30 0.68 -6.33 -7.09
CA ARG A 30 0.71 -7.05 -5.82
C ARG A 30 1.97 -7.89 -5.72
N ILE A 31 2.60 -7.88 -4.54
CA ILE A 31 3.82 -8.66 -4.26
C ILE A 31 3.59 -9.48 -3.00
N ILE A 32 3.97 -10.76 -3.04
CA ILE A 32 3.99 -11.59 -1.83
C ILE A 32 5.27 -11.30 -1.06
N SER A 33 5.12 -10.96 0.23
CA SER A 33 6.25 -10.71 1.11
C SER A 33 5.98 -11.22 2.53
N TYR A 34 7.02 -11.14 3.34
CA TYR A 34 7.10 -11.65 4.70
C TYR A 34 7.81 -10.61 5.57
N TYR A 35 7.40 -10.48 6.84
CA TYR A 35 8.04 -9.57 7.79
C TYR A 35 8.53 -10.34 9.01
N THR A 36 9.82 -10.19 9.33
CA THR A 36 10.48 -10.81 10.50
C THR A 36 10.15 -12.29 10.70
N ILE A 37 10.13 -13.08 9.62
CA ILE A 37 9.69 -14.47 9.68
C ILE A 37 10.67 -15.39 10.38
N ASN A 38 10.14 -16.28 11.21
CA ASN A 38 10.82 -17.50 11.58
C ASN A 38 10.60 -18.56 10.50
N ARG A 39 11.64 -18.84 9.70
CA ARG A 39 11.59 -19.81 8.59
C ARG A 39 11.37 -21.26 9.03
N LEU A 40 11.62 -21.57 10.31
CA LEU A 40 11.40 -22.90 10.88
C LEU A 40 10.01 -23.05 11.51
N SER A 41 9.23 -21.97 11.60
CA SER A 41 7.87 -22.03 12.14
C SER A 41 6.93 -22.75 11.18
N MET A 42 6.06 -23.60 11.73
CA MET A 42 4.97 -24.22 10.98
C MET A 42 3.89 -23.21 10.57
N LEU A 43 3.73 -22.13 11.34
CA LEU A 43 2.85 -21.01 11.00
C LEU A 43 3.68 -19.82 10.51
N GLN A 44 3.37 -19.32 9.31
CA GLN A 44 4.04 -18.17 8.70
C GLN A 44 3.03 -17.11 8.29
N ASN A 45 3.25 -15.87 8.70
CA ASN A 45 2.44 -14.73 8.29
C ASN A 45 2.94 -14.23 6.94
N GLN A 46 2.12 -14.43 5.90
CA GLN A 46 2.37 -13.96 4.55
C GLN A 46 1.51 -12.72 4.25
N TYR A 47 2.10 -11.74 3.57
CA TYR A 47 1.42 -10.51 3.17
C TYR A 47 1.33 -10.41 1.65
N THR A 48 0.14 -10.13 1.13
CA THR A 48 -0.07 -9.71 -0.26
C THR A 48 0.01 -8.19 -0.32
N CYS A 49 1.24 -7.68 -0.39
CA CYS A 49 1.54 -6.26 -0.35
C CYS A 49 1.10 -5.56 -1.64
N ALA A 50 0.62 -4.32 -1.52
CA ALA A 50 0.53 -3.40 -2.64
C ALA A 50 1.89 -2.75 -2.89
N PHE A 51 2.28 -2.63 -4.17
CA PHE A 51 3.46 -1.89 -4.60
C PHE A 51 3.06 -1.00 -5.76
N PHE A 52 3.33 0.30 -5.64
CA PHE A 52 3.09 1.24 -6.73
C PHE A 52 4.17 2.32 -6.81
N VAL A 53 4.33 2.88 -8.00
CA VAL A 53 5.15 4.06 -8.27
C VAL A 53 4.22 5.09 -8.87
N ALA A 54 4.24 6.31 -8.32
CA ALA A 54 3.47 7.42 -8.82
C ALA A 54 4.33 8.68 -8.83
N SER A 55 4.22 9.46 -9.90
CA SER A 55 4.90 10.74 -10.05
C SER A 55 3.91 11.88 -9.91
N LYS A 56 4.36 12.95 -9.25
CA LYS A 56 3.61 14.21 -9.22
C LYS A 56 3.93 14.95 -10.54
N PRO A 57 2.93 15.37 -11.32
CA PRO A 57 3.18 16.12 -12.54
C PRO A 57 3.97 17.40 -12.26
N VAL A 58 5.04 17.65 -13.03
CA VAL A 58 5.79 18.91 -12.99
C VAL A 58 5.10 19.87 -13.95
N LEU A 59 4.13 20.63 -13.43
CA LEU A 59 3.33 21.67 -14.12
C LEU A 59 2.46 21.13 -15.28
N ARG A 60 1.14 21.18 -15.10
CA ARG A 60 0.16 21.21 -16.19
C ARG A 60 -0.24 22.65 -16.46
#